data_AF-A0AAQ3U0V5-F1
#
_entry.id   AF-A0AAQ3U0V5-F1
#
_cell.length_a   1.000
_cell.length_b   1.000
_cell.length_c   1.000
_cell.angle_alpha   90.00
_cell.angle_beta   90.00
_cell.angle_gamma   90.00
#
_symmetry.space_group_name_H-M   'P 1'
#
loop_
_entity.id
_entity.type
_entity.pdbx_description
1 polymer ?
#
loop_
_entity_poly.entity_id
_entity_poly.type
_entity_poly.pdbx_seq_one_letter_code
_entity_poly.pdbx_strand_id
1 'polypeptide(L)'
;MHHRKINNKDWISVEKRFQKKLERENSLSRRKTVLSSLPMFMLSFIEAPKGVLKKLDYYRSRFFWQCDEHKKKYRLAKWCILCKPKHIGGLGILNLEVQNRCLLSKWLFKLINEDGLWQDLFKRKYLSNKSISQVSKKPGDSHFWSGLMHVKDQFLALGSFEVKGGNQARF
;
A
#
# COMPACT_ATOMS: atom_id res chain seq x y z
N MET A 1 0.31 25.36 -1.24
CA MET A 1 -0.67 24.25 -1.05
C MET A 1 -0.47 23.63 0.32
N HIS A 2 -1.25 24.05 1.31
CA HIS A 2 -1.23 23.47 2.66
C HIS A 2 -1.75 22.03 2.63
N HIS A 3 -0.86 21.07 2.80
CA HIS A 3 -1.18 19.65 2.91
C HIS A 3 -1.60 19.41 4.36
N ARG A 4 -2.91 19.39 4.61
CA ARG A 4 -3.47 18.97 5.89
C ARG A 4 -2.92 17.58 6.24
N LYS A 5 -2.41 17.39 7.45
CA LYS A 5 -1.96 16.07 7.91
C LYS A 5 -3.15 15.11 7.91
N ILE A 6 -3.03 13.98 7.19
CA ILE A 6 -4.03 12.91 7.24
C ILE A 6 -4.04 12.37 8.65
N ASN A 7 -5.22 12.38 9.27
CA ASN A 7 -5.42 11.85 10.61
C ASN A 7 -6.20 10.54 10.54
N ASN A 8 -6.17 9.74 11.60
CA ASN A 8 -6.95 8.51 11.72
C ASN A 8 -8.45 8.74 11.47
N LYS A 9 -8.95 9.96 11.72
CA LYS A 9 -10.35 10.35 11.43
C LYS A 9 -10.70 10.29 9.94
N ASP A 10 -9.75 10.60 9.06
CA ASP A 10 -9.98 10.59 7.60
C ASP A 10 -10.18 9.16 7.08
N TRP A 11 -9.57 8.19 7.75
CA TRP A 11 -9.72 6.77 7.44
C TRP A 11 -11.08 6.20 7.88
N ILE A 12 -11.81 6.83 8.80
CA ILE A 12 -13.13 6.34 9.25
C ILE A 12 -14.11 6.29 8.08
N SER A 13 -14.08 7.26 7.17
CA SER A 13 -14.93 7.25 5.96
C SER A 13 -14.60 6.07 5.05
N VAL A 14 -13.30 5.79 4.88
CA VAL A 14 -12.82 4.66 4.09
C VAL A 14 -13.23 3.34 4.74
N GLU A 15 -13.07 3.21 6.05
CA GLU A 15 -13.47 2.04 6.83
C GLU A 15 -14.98 1.78 6.72
N LYS A 16 -15.82 2.80 6.89
CA LYS A 16 -17.28 2.68 6.76
C LYS A 16 -17.69 2.23 5.36
N ARG A 17 -17.10 2.83 4.31
CA ARG A 17 -17.35 2.42 2.92
C ARG A 17 -16.89 0.99 2.66
N PHE A 18 -15.75 0.60 3.22
CA PHE A 18 -15.22 -0.74 3.12
C PHE A 18 -16.15 -1.77 3.75
N GLN A 19 -16.60 -1.52 4.97
CA GLN A 19 -17.55 -2.37 5.68
C GLN A 19 -18.88 -2.49 4.91
N LYS A 20 -19.48 -1.37 4.52
CA LYS A 20 -20.75 -1.35 3.76
C LYS A 20 -20.65 -2.10 2.43
N LYS A 21 -19.48 -2.09 1.79
CA LYS A 21 -19.24 -2.82 0.53
C LYS A 21 -19.09 -4.32 0.77
N LEU A 22 -18.49 -4.74 1.90
CA LEU A 22 -18.43 -6.15 2.29
C LEU A 22 -19.83 -6.69 2.61
N GLU A 23 -20.65 -5.94 3.35
CA GLU A 23 -22.01 -6.35 3.73
C GLU A 23 -22.96 -6.52 2.52
N ARG A 24 -22.73 -5.79 1.43
CA ARG A 24 -23.57 -5.87 0.22
C ARG A 24 -23.27 -7.07 -0.68
N GLU A 25 -22.15 -7.76 -0.48
CA GLU A 25 -21.68 -8.76 -1.42
C GLU A 25 -21.73 -10.17 -0.84
N ASN A 26 -22.68 -10.98 -1.30
CA ASN A 26 -22.93 -12.31 -0.74
C ASN A 26 -22.15 -13.45 -1.45
N SER A 27 -21.45 -13.17 -2.55
CA SER A 27 -20.83 -14.21 -3.40
C SER A 27 -19.33 -14.37 -3.21
N LEU A 28 -18.87 -15.63 -3.14
CA LEU A 28 -17.47 -16.00 -2.93
C LEU A 28 -16.51 -15.47 -4.01
N SER A 29 -16.98 -15.32 -5.25
CA SER A 29 -16.18 -14.91 -6.41
C SER A 29 -15.82 -13.41 -6.36
N ARG A 30 -16.76 -12.56 -5.94
CA ARG A 30 -16.52 -11.11 -5.84
C ARG A 30 -15.76 -10.70 -4.57
N ARG A 31 -15.49 -11.63 -3.64
CA ARG A 31 -14.61 -11.41 -2.48
C ARG A 31 -13.19 -10.99 -2.87
N LYS A 32 -12.72 -11.40 -4.05
CA LYS A 32 -11.45 -10.95 -4.62
C LYS A 32 -11.56 -9.54 -5.23
N THR A 33 -12.71 -9.18 -5.77
CA THR A 33 -12.92 -7.93 -6.53
C THR A 33 -13.35 -6.74 -5.65
N VAL A 34 -13.99 -6.95 -4.50
CA VAL A 34 -14.38 -5.87 -3.56
C VAL A 34 -13.18 -5.06 -3.06
N LEU A 35 -12.06 -5.76 -2.88
CA LEU A 35 -10.79 -5.17 -2.48
C LEU A 35 -10.28 -4.15 -3.50
N SER A 36 -10.79 -4.14 -4.74
CA SER A 36 -10.02 -3.62 -5.88
C SER A 36 -10.09 -2.16 -6.23
N SER A 37 -11.19 -1.44 -5.98
CA SER A 37 -11.32 -0.12 -6.59
C SER A 37 -10.91 1.05 -5.68
N LEU A 38 -11.54 1.20 -4.51
CA LEU A 38 -11.34 2.39 -3.69
C LEU A 38 -10.25 2.25 -2.61
N PRO A 39 -10.24 1.18 -1.79
CA PRO A 39 -9.23 1.00 -0.75
C PRO A 39 -7.85 0.74 -1.37
N MET A 40 -7.78 -0.06 -2.44
CA MET A 40 -6.52 -0.28 -3.17
C MET A 40 -5.95 1.01 -3.76
N PHE A 41 -6.80 1.91 -4.29
CA PHE A 41 -6.35 3.21 -4.75
C PHE A 41 -5.76 4.05 -3.60
N MET A 42 -6.47 4.18 -2.48
CA MET A 42 -5.96 4.90 -1.30
C MET A 42 -4.65 4.28 -0.77
N LEU A 43 -4.58 2.96 -0.70
CA LEU A 43 -3.38 2.20 -0.32
C LEU A 43 -2.25 2.28 -1.37
N SER A 44 -2.49 2.80 -2.57
CA SER A 44 -1.43 2.97 -3.56
C SER A 44 -0.72 4.32 -3.42
N PHE A 45 -1.40 5.33 -2.87
CA PHE A 45 -0.89 6.70 -2.76
C PHE A 45 -0.57 7.13 -1.33
N ILE A 46 -1.08 6.43 -0.32
CA ILE A 46 -0.90 6.80 1.07
C ILE A 46 -0.38 5.58 1.81
N GLU A 47 0.67 5.77 2.61
CA GLU A 47 1.05 4.78 3.60
C GLU A 47 -0.03 4.70 4.67
N ALA A 48 -0.73 3.57 4.74
CA ALA A 48 -1.81 3.41 5.69
C ALA A 48 -1.26 3.14 7.10
N PRO A 49 -1.79 3.81 8.14
CA PRO A 49 -1.41 3.50 9.50
C PRO A 49 -1.67 2.02 9.83
N LYS A 50 -0.75 1.38 10.56
CA LYS A 50 -0.87 -0.03 10.95
C LYS A 50 -2.20 -0.35 11.66
N GLY A 51 -2.76 0.59 12.42
CA GLY A 51 -4.07 0.43 13.07
C GLY A 51 -5.22 0.28 12.07
N VAL A 52 -5.22 1.09 11.02
CA VAL A 52 -6.22 1.05 9.94
C VAL A 52 -6.09 -0.28 9.18
N LEU A 53 -4.87 -0.68 8.83
CA LEU A 53 -4.61 -1.96 8.17
C LEU A 53 -5.12 -3.15 8.99
N LYS A 54 -4.82 -3.18 10.30
CA LYS A 54 -5.33 -4.22 11.21
C LYS A 54 -6.85 -4.24 11.28
N LYS A 55 -7.50 -3.08 11.26
CA LYS A 55 -8.96 -2.98 11.30
C LYS A 55 -9.60 -3.43 9.98
N LEU A 56 -9.00 -3.09 8.83
CA LEU A 56 -9.41 -3.63 7.53
C LEU A 56 -9.26 -5.15 7.48
N ASP A 57 -8.14 -5.69 7.97
CA ASP A 57 -7.94 -7.13 8.08
C ASP A 57 -8.93 -7.80 9.05
N TYR A 58 -9.32 -7.12 10.13
CA TYR A 58 -10.39 -7.59 11.01
C TYR A 58 -11.72 -7.73 10.26
N TYR A 59 -12.14 -6.73 9.49
CA TYR A 59 -13.36 -6.81 8.69
C TYR A 59 -13.27 -7.92 7.63
N ARG A 60 -12.13 -8.04 6.93
CA ARG A 60 -11.90 -9.11 5.96
C ARG A 60 -11.95 -10.50 6.61
N SER A 61 -11.32 -10.65 7.77
CA SER A 61 -11.31 -11.91 8.52
C SER A 61 -12.70 -12.28 9.02
N ARG A 62 -13.42 -11.32 9.58
CA ARG A 62 -14.80 -11.52 10.03
C ARG A 62 -15.68 -11.96 8.86
N PHE A 63 -15.61 -11.25 7.74
CA PHE A 63 -16.37 -11.58 6.53
C PHE A 63 -15.96 -12.91 5.90
N PHE A 64 -14.68 -13.29 5.97
CA PHE A 64 -14.21 -14.58 5.45
C PHE A 64 -14.76 -15.76 6.24
N TRP A 65 -14.84 -15.63 7.58
CA TRP A 65 -15.31 -16.69 8.46
C TRP A 65 -16.84 -16.66 8.68
N GLN A 66 -17.49 -15.50 8.57
CA GLN A 66 -18.95 -15.36 8.64
C GLN A 66 -19.52 -15.45 7.24
N CYS A 67 -20.01 -16.64 6.88
CA CYS A 67 -20.70 -16.87 5.61
C CYS A 67 -22.22 -16.72 5.73
N ASP A 68 -22.75 -16.65 6.96
CA ASP A 68 -24.18 -16.55 7.28
C ASP A 68 -24.40 -15.66 8.50
N GLU A 69 -25.50 -14.90 8.52
CA GLU A 69 -25.81 -13.88 9.53
C GLU A 69 -26.02 -14.45 10.95
N HIS A 70 -26.29 -15.76 11.08
CA HIS A 70 -26.73 -16.35 12.36
C HIS A 70 -25.82 -17.44 12.95
N LYS A 71 -24.72 -17.84 12.30
CA LYS A 71 -23.80 -18.85 12.88
C LYS A 71 -22.36 -18.35 12.92
N LYS A 72 -21.87 -18.03 14.13
CA LYS A 72 -20.44 -17.81 14.37
C LYS A 72 -19.69 -19.11 14.12
N LYS A 73 -19.00 -19.22 12.99
CA LYS A 73 -18.05 -20.33 12.74
C LYS A 73 -16.75 -20.07 13.51
N TYR A 74 -16.15 -21.14 14.05
CA TYR A 74 -14.85 -21.07 14.70
C TYR A 74 -13.77 -20.61 13.71
N ARG A 75 -12.87 -19.74 14.16
CA ARG A 75 -11.70 -19.36 13.38
C ARG A 75 -10.68 -20.49 13.45
N LEU A 76 -10.60 -21.28 12.38
CA LEU A 76 -9.73 -22.46 12.33
C LEU A 76 -8.24 -22.09 12.23
N ALA A 77 -7.91 -20.87 11.78
CA ALA A 77 -6.54 -20.42 11.63
C ALA A 77 -6.40 -18.91 11.86
N LYS A 78 -5.21 -18.49 12.30
CA LYS A 78 -4.86 -17.07 12.42
C LYS A 78 -4.86 -16.43 11.02
N TRP A 79 -5.41 -15.22 10.92
CA TRP A 79 -5.49 -14.49 9.64
C TRP A 79 -4.13 -14.32 8.95
N CYS A 80 -3.07 -14.06 9.72
CA CYS A 80 -1.70 -13.94 9.21
C CYS A 80 -1.18 -15.23 8.53
N ILE A 81 -1.63 -16.41 8.96
CA ILE A 81 -1.26 -17.69 8.34
C ILE A 81 -1.98 -17.82 7.00
N LEU A 82 -3.27 -17.44 6.93
CA LEU A 82 -4.03 -17.46 5.70
C LEU A 82 -3.47 -16.52 4.63
N CYS A 83 -2.88 -15.39 5.05
CA CYS A 83 -2.24 -14.43 4.16
C CYS A 83 -0.89 -14.88 3.59
N LYS A 84 -0.36 -16.04 4.00
CA LYS A 84 0.86 -16.59 3.42
C LYS A 84 0.60 -17.13 2.00
N PRO A 85 1.63 -17.21 1.15
CA PRO A 85 1.53 -17.89 -0.14
C PRO A 85 1.10 -19.35 0.01
N LYS A 86 0.40 -19.89 -1.01
CA LYS A 86 -0.09 -21.27 -1.01
C LYS A 86 1.04 -22.31 -0.89
N HIS A 87 2.19 -22.04 -1.49
CA HIS A 87 3.35 -22.94 -1.44
C HIS A 87 3.96 -23.07 -0.03
N ILE A 88 3.65 -22.18 0.91
CA ILE A 88 4.09 -22.24 2.32
C ILE A 88 2.89 -22.57 3.25
N GLY A 89 1.85 -23.22 2.72
CA GLY A 89 0.69 -23.65 3.50
C GLY A 89 -0.32 -22.56 3.86
N GLY A 90 -0.26 -21.38 3.21
CA GLY A 90 -1.29 -20.34 3.32
C GLY A 90 -2.44 -20.49 2.31
N LEU A 91 -3.41 -19.57 2.36
CA LEU A 91 -4.50 -19.52 1.38
C LEU A 91 -4.18 -18.59 0.18
N GLY A 92 -3.07 -17.86 0.23
CA GLY A 92 -2.72 -16.85 -0.77
C GLY A 92 -3.57 -15.58 -0.67
N ILE A 93 -4.13 -15.29 0.51
CA ILE A 93 -4.83 -14.02 0.75
C ILE A 93 -3.79 -12.88 0.80
N LEU A 94 -4.04 -11.77 0.11
CA LEU A 94 -3.09 -10.65 0.11
C LEU A 94 -3.01 -10.00 1.51
N ASN A 95 -1.79 -9.87 2.03
CA ASN A 95 -1.49 -9.07 3.21
C ASN A 95 -1.50 -7.58 2.83
N LEU A 96 -2.37 -6.79 3.47
CA LEU A 96 -2.55 -5.38 3.11
C LEU A 96 -1.32 -4.53 3.43
N GLU A 97 -0.57 -4.86 4.47
CA GLU A 97 0.65 -4.13 4.83
C GLU A 97 1.72 -4.33 3.75
N VAL A 98 1.94 -5.58 3.35
CA VAL A 98 2.88 -5.91 2.27
C VAL A 98 2.41 -5.28 0.97
N GLN A 99 1.12 -5.38 0.65
CA GLN A 99 0.55 -4.81 -0.56
C GLN A 99 0.71 -3.29 -0.63
N ASN A 100 0.48 -2.57 0.47
CA ASN A 100 0.66 -1.11 0.56
C ASN A 100 2.12 -0.73 0.27
N ARG A 101 3.08 -1.41 0.92
CA ARG A 101 4.51 -1.18 0.67
C ARG A 101 4.91 -1.50 -0.78
N CYS A 102 4.40 -2.60 -1.33
CA CYS A 102 4.69 -2.98 -2.72
C CYS A 102 4.12 -1.97 -3.73
N LEU A 103 2.91 -1.42 -3.49
CA LEU A 103 2.32 -0.41 -4.35
C LEU A 103 3.13 0.91 -4.31
N LEU A 104 3.57 1.34 -3.12
CA LEU A 104 4.46 2.50 -2.99
C LEU A 104 5.82 2.25 -3.66
N SER A 105 6.37 1.04 -3.51
CA SER A 105 7.61 0.64 -4.16
C SER A 105 7.49 0.63 -5.69
N LYS A 106 6.34 0.24 -6.23
CA LYS A 106 6.04 0.34 -7.67
C LYS A 106 6.11 1.79 -8.16
N TRP A 107 5.63 2.74 -7.37
CA TRP A 107 5.75 4.16 -7.71
C TRP A 107 7.19 4.66 -7.68
N LEU A 108 7.99 4.24 -6.69
CA LEU A 108 9.44 4.53 -6.69
C LEU A 108 10.13 3.96 -7.93
N PHE A 109 9.83 2.70 -8.28
CA PHE A 109 10.38 2.07 -9.48
C PHE A 109 10.04 2.88 -10.75
N LYS A 110 8.79 3.33 -10.89
CA LYS A 110 8.38 4.18 -12.02
C LYS A 110 9.06 5.54 -12.01
N LEU A 111 9.28 6.14 -10.84
CA LEU A 111 9.97 7.44 -10.73
C LEU A 111 11.44 7.35 -11.18
N ILE A 112 12.08 6.19 -10.96
CA ILE A 112 13.49 5.95 -11.29
C ILE A 112 13.66 5.53 -12.75
N ASN A 113 12.80 4.64 -13.26
CA ASN A 113 13.02 3.97 -14.54
C ASN A 113 12.16 4.48 -15.70
N GLU A 114 11.09 5.22 -15.42
CA GLU A 114 10.22 5.79 -16.46
C GLU A 114 10.39 7.32 -16.50
N ASP A 115 10.19 7.89 -17.68
CA ASP A 115 10.14 9.34 -17.88
C ASP A 115 8.72 9.80 -18.22
N GLY A 116 8.39 11.02 -17.81
CA GLY A 116 7.06 11.60 -18.03
C GLY A 116 6.81 12.85 -17.18
N LEU A 117 5.70 13.54 -17.46
CA LEU A 117 5.39 14.84 -16.85
C LEU A 117 5.35 14.81 -15.32
N TRP A 118 4.78 13.75 -14.74
CA TRP A 118 4.71 13.65 -13.28
C TRP A 118 6.07 13.33 -12.69
N GLN A 119 6.90 12.53 -13.36
CA GLN A 119 8.28 12.26 -12.93
C GLN A 119 9.10 13.55 -12.96
N ASP A 120 8.98 14.35 -14.01
CA ASP A 120 9.67 15.64 -14.12
C ASP A 120 9.24 16.62 -13.03
N LEU A 121 7.93 16.70 -12.77
CA LEU A 121 7.40 17.52 -11.69
C LEU A 121 7.97 17.07 -10.33
N PHE A 122 8.03 15.76 -10.08
CA PHE A 122 8.56 15.21 -8.83
C PHE A 122 10.08 15.39 -8.72
N LYS A 123 10.82 15.14 -9.81
CA LYS A 123 12.26 15.35 -9.90
C LYS A 123 12.59 16.82 -9.60
N ARG A 124 11.89 17.77 -10.21
CA ARG A 124 12.08 19.22 -9.96
C ARG A 124 11.70 19.62 -8.53
N LYS A 125 10.59 19.11 -8.00
CA LYS A 125 10.07 19.49 -6.68
C LYS A 125 10.88 18.91 -5.52
N TYR A 126 11.28 17.65 -5.60
CA TYR A 126 11.84 16.91 -4.45
C TYR A 126 13.30 16.49 -4.61
N LEU A 127 13.74 16.16 -5.83
CA LEU A 127 15.09 15.67 -6.08
C LEU A 127 16.05 16.83 -6.40
N SER A 128 15.59 17.84 -7.14
CA SER A 128 16.43 18.92 -7.68
C SER A 128 17.70 18.33 -8.33
N ASN A 129 18.88 18.50 -7.72
CA ASN A 129 20.14 17.92 -8.22
C ASN A 129 20.60 16.64 -7.49
N LYS A 130 19.83 16.16 -6.52
CA LYS A 130 20.18 14.99 -5.69
C LYS A 130 19.61 13.69 -6.29
N SER A 131 20.27 12.58 -5.99
CA SER A 131 19.74 11.24 -6.31
C SER A 131 18.67 10.81 -5.31
N ILE A 132 17.85 9.82 -5.69
CA ILE A 132 16.77 9.31 -4.83
C ILE A 132 17.29 8.79 -3.48
N SER A 133 18.49 8.22 -3.44
CA SER A 133 19.12 7.72 -2.23
C SER A 133 19.44 8.85 -1.24
N GLN A 134 19.90 9.99 -1.74
CA GLN A 134 20.34 11.16 -0.95
C GLN A 134 19.18 12.00 -0.38
N VAL A 135 17.93 11.80 -0.84
CA VAL A 135 16.79 12.58 -0.36
C VAL A 135 16.11 11.90 0.83
N SER A 136 15.73 12.71 1.82
CA SER A 136 14.91 12.32 2.96
C SER A 136 13.61 13.12 3.00
N LYS A 137 12.60 12.60 3.71
CA LYS A 137 11.37 13.35 3.98
C LYS A 137 11.65 14.62 4.78
N LYS A 138 10.97 15.71 4.45
CA LYS A 138 11.00 16.99 5.15
C LYS A 138 9.63 17.32 5.74
N PRO A 139 9.57 18.11 6.83
CA PRO A 139 8.32 18.67 7.31
C PRO A 139 7.68 19.52 6.21
N GLY A 140 6.46 19.18 5.83
CA GLY A 140 5.73 19.87 4.75
C GLY A 140 5.76 19.17 3.39
N ASP A 141 6.34 17.98 3.30
CA ASP A 141 6.23 17.16 2.09
C ASP A 141 4.82 16.57 1.93
N SER A 142 4.47 16.19 0.69
CA SER A 142 3.19 15.51 0.45
C SER A 142 3.16 14.13 1.11
N HIS A 143 1.97 13.69 1.52
CA HIS A 143 1.76 12.35 2.12
C HIS A 143 2.27 11.23 1.22
N PHE A 144 2.08 11.38 -0.09
CA PHE A 144 2.60 10.45 -1.08
C PHE A 144 4.14 10.40 -1.04
N TRP A 145 4.83 11.56 -1.08
CA TRP A 145 6.29 11.60 -1.00
C TRP A 145 6.81 11.03 0.32
N SER A 146 6.18 11.35 1.44
CA SER A 146 6.53 10.78 2.75
C SER A 146 6.39 9.26 2.75
N GLY A 147 5.34 8.72 2.12
CA GLY A 147 5.16 7.26 1.98
C GLY A 147 6.24 6.62 1.12
N LEU A 148 6.62 7.26 0.00
CA LEU A 148 7.74 6.80 -0.83
C LEU A 148 9.06 6.79 -0.04
N MET A 149 9.36 7.84 0.71
CA MET A 149 10.58 7.93 1.52
C MET A 149 10.64 6.86 2.62
N HIS A 150 9.50 6.42 3.15
CA HIS A 150 9.46 5.37 4.17
C HIS A 150 9.76 3.98 3.60
N VAL A 151 9.31 3.69 2.37
CA VAL A 151 9.60 2.41 1.69
C VAL A 151 10.94 2.43 0.94
N LYS A 152 11.53 3.62 0.74
CA LYS A 152 12.75 3.83 -0.04
C LYS A 152 13.88 2.90 0.38
N ASP A 153 14.22 2.85 1.66
CA ASP A 153 15.38 2.10 2.13
C ASP A 153 15.21 0.59 1.91
N GLN A 154 14.02 0.06 2.17
CA GLN A 154 13.68 -1.34 1.88
C GLN A 154 13.71 -1.63 0.38
N PHE A 155 13.21 -0.72 -0.44
CA PHE A 155 13.20 -0.87 -1.89
C PHE A 155 14.62 -0.86 -2.47
N LEU A 156 15.46 0.09 -2.06
CA LEU A 156 16.85 0.20 -2.52
C LEU A 156 17.71 -0.98 -2.04
N ALA A 157 17.46 -1.52 -0.84
CA ALA A 157 18.16 -2.69 -0.33
C ALA A 157 17.86 -3.98 -1.13
N LEU A 158 16.71 -4.04 -1.81
CA LEU A 158 16.31 -5.16 -2.66
C LEU A 158 16.63 -4.96 -4.14
N GLY A 159 17.06 -3.75 -4.53
CA GLY A 159 17.40 -3.39 -5.89
C GLY A 159 18.91 -3.41 -6.13
N SER A 160 19.31 -3.65 -7.36
CA SER A 160 20.66 -3.38 -7.85
C SER A 160 20.60 -2.36 -8.97
N PHE A 161 21.62 -1.50 -9.06
CA PHE A 161 21.76 -0.52 -10.12
C PHE A 161 22.86 -0.98 -11.06
N GLU A 162 22.50 -1.21 -12.32
CA GLU A 162 23.49 -1.45 -13.36
C GLU A 162 23.97 -0.10 -13.90
N VAL A 163 25.20 0.27 -13.55
CA VAL A 163 25.82 1.51 -14.06
C VAL A 163 26.33 1.22 -15.47
N LYS A 164 25.61 1.74 -16.47
CA LYS A 164 26.05 1.75 -17.86
C LYS A 164 27.13 2.83 -18.06
N GLY A 165 27.33 3.36 -19.26
CA GLY A 165 28.28 4.47 -19.49
C GLY A 165 27.96 5.65 -18.56
N GLY A 166 28.91 6.03 -17.69
CA GLY A 166 28.73 6.87 -16.49
C GLY A 166 28.15 8.29 -16.65
N ASN A 167 27.54 8.62 -17.78
CA ASN A 167 26.91 9.92 -18.04
C ASN A 167 25.66 10.19 -17.18
N GLN A 168 25.02 9.15 -16.64
CA GLN A 168 23.87 9.27 -15.74
C GLN A 168 24.16 8.88 -14.28
N ALA A 169 25.37 8.40 -13.99
CA ALA A 169 25.78 8.08 -12.63
C ALA A 169 26.15 9.38 -11.90
N ARG A 170 25.39 9.73 -10.86
CA ARG A 170 25.67 10.88 -10.00
C ARG A 170 26.01 10.36 -8.61
N PHE A 171 27.25 10.59 -8.18
CA PHE A 171 27.77 10.24 -6.86
C PHE A 171 27.25 11.19 -5.78
#